data_AF-A0AB39PQM8-F1
#
_entry.id   AF-A0AB39PQM8-F1
#
_cell.length_a   1.000
_cell.length_b   1.000
_cell.length_c   1.000
_cell.angle_alpha   90.00
_cell.angle_beta   90.00
_cell.angle_gamma   90.00
#
_symmetry.space_group_name_H-M   'P 1'
#
loop_
_entity.id
_entity.type
_entity.pdbx_description
1 polymer ?
#
loop_
_entity_poly.entity_id
_entity_poly.type
_entity_poly.pdbx_seq_one_letter_code
_entity_poly.pdbx_strand_id
1 'polypeptide(L)'
;MNGPVVVGVDGSPSSMAAVEAAAREAGLRGVGLRLVHAFGWPAAHIPAGGRPWQPSGAGLRELIDGTLTEAERRAHETAPGVGIEREVAVGDPVTVLEIESRTATLAVVGGRGHSRFGALLLGSTAGHLAAHAACPVLVMRGRPNPQGPVLLAVDGSPAARGAVEFAFALASLHGTDLVALHAWSTRTERAYEAPADPPFVTYDEDRLRDEEERVLAEALGGLRDTYPDVAVERRLVRGRIRHTVIEASAEAGVVVVGARGRGGFAGLLLGSVSQAMLHHGHCPVAVVRSGEG
;
A
#
# COMPACT_ATOMS: atom_id res chain seq x y z
N MET A 1 -1.33 12.90 12.66
CA MET A 1 -1.75 11.81 13.57
C MET A 1 -0.47 11.19 14.11
N ASN A 2 -0.24 11.20 15.43
CA ASN A 2 1.00 10.72 16.06
C ASN A 2 0.93 9.22 16.45
N GLY A 3 0.32 8.41 15.59
CA GLY A 3 0.20 6.97 15.81
C GLY A 3 1.49 6.22 15.49
N PRO A 4 1.70 5.00 16.03
CA PRO A 4 2.84 4.17 15.63
C PRO A 4 2.71 3.70 14.18
N VAL A 5 3.81 3.20 13.62
CA VAL A 5 3.74 2.32 12.45
C VAL A 5 3.39 0.92 12.94
N VAL A 6 2.36 0.31 12.37
CA VAL A 6 1.93 -1.06 12.70
C VAL A 6 2.41 -2.00 11.61
N VAL A 7 2.93 -3.17 11.98
CA VAL A 7 3.29 -4.23 11.03
C VAL A 7 2.74 -5.59 11.45
N GLY A 8 2.11 -6.28 10.49
CA GLY A 8 1.66 -7.65 10.66
C GLY A 8 2.81 -8.64 10.52
N VAL A 9 3.02 -9.49 11.53
CA VAL A 9 4.11 -10.47 11.57
C VAL A 9 3.53 -11.87 11.57
N ASP A 10 3.88 -12.68 10.58
CA ASP A 10 3.45 -14.09 10.50
C ASP A 10 4.62 -15.09 10.39
N GLY A 11 5.86 -14.61 10.38
CA GLY A 11 7.07 -15.44 10.23
C GLY A 11 7.48 -15.70 8.78
N SER A 12 6.67 -15.33 7.79
CA SER A 12 7.01 -15.48 6.38
C SER A 12 8.15 -14.52 5.95
N PRO A 13 8.90 -14.85 4.89
CA PRO A 13 9.92 -13.94 4.37
C PRO A 13 9.37 -12.57 3.98
N SER A 14 8.11 -12.48 3.54
CA SER A 14 7.53 -11.21 3.15
C SER A 14 7.07 -10.38 4.35
N SER A 15 6.63 -11.01 5.46
CA SER A 15 6.37 -10.26 6.69
C SER A 15 7.67 -9.78 7.34
N MET A 16 8.77 -10.52 7.26
CA MET A 16 10.07 -10.03 7.72
C MET A 16 10.58 -8.84 6.91
N ALA A 17 10.41 -8.84 5.59
CA ALA A 17 10.68 -7.67 4.76
C ALA A 17 9.77 -6.48 5.11
N ALA A 18 8.51 -6.75 5.50
CA ALA A 18 7.59 -5.75 6.03
C ALA A 18 8.04 -5.17 7.37
N VAL A 19 8.61 -5.97 8.26
CA VAL A 19 9.17 -5.51 9.54
C VAL A 19 10.34 -4.55 9.30
N GLU A 20 11.28 -4.92 8.42
CA GLU A 20 12.41 -4.05 8.06
C GLU A 20 11.93 -2.72 7.45
N ALA A 21 10.95 -2.76 6.55
CA ALA A 21 10.38 -1.54 5.98
C ALA A 21 9.63 -0.69 7.01
N ALA A 22 8.82 -1.31 7.87
CA ALA A 22 8.09 -0.64 8.93
C ALA A 22 9.02 0.03 9.94
N ALA A 23 10.15 -0.61 10.28
CA ALA A 23 11.17 -0.02 11.13
C ALA A 23 11.82 1.22 10.51
N ARG A 24 12.14 1.19 9.20
CA ARG A 24 12.61 2.38 8.48
C ARG A 24 11.57 3.50 8.50
N GLU A 25 10.32 3.19 8.18
CA GLU A 25 9.23 4.17 8.18
C GLU A 25 9.01 4.79 9.57
N ALA A 26 9.03 3.97 10.62
CA ALA A 26 8.91 4.45 12.00
C ALA A 26 10.06 5.39 12.37
N GLY A 27 11.29 5.03 11.99
CA GLY A 27 12.49 5.86 12.20
C GLY A 27 12.43 7.20 11.46
N LEU A 28 12.07 7.19 10.18
CA LEU A 28 11.93 8.42 9.37
C LEU A 28 10.83 9.34 9.91
N ARG A 29 9.75 8.77 10.43
CA ARG A 29 8.61 9.51 10.99
C ARG A 29 8.81 9.95 12.45
N GLY A 30 9.84 9.43 13.13
CA GLY A 30 10.06 9.67 14.55
C GLY A 30 8.96 9.13 15.46
N VAL A 31 8.33 8.00 15.09
CA VAL A 31 7.27 7.34 15.86
C VAL A 31 7.68 5.92 16.28
N GLY A 32 6.92 5.31 17.20
CA GLY A 32 7.14 3.91 17.59
C GLY A 32 6.74 2.91 16.49
N LEU A 33 7.28 1.70 16.60
CA LEU A 33 6.93 0.53 15.80
C LEU A 33 6.14 -0.48 16.65
N ARG A 34 4.98 -0.92 16.16
CA ARG A 34 4.19 -1.98 16.79
C ARG A 34 4.18 -3.24 15.92
N LEU A 35 4.76 -4.31 16.44
CA LEU A 35 4.77 -5.64 15.83
C LEU A 35 3.52 -6.40 16.29
N VAL A 36 2.64 -6.75 15.35
CA VAL A 36 1.37 -7.42 15.66
C VAL A 36 1.38 -8.84 15.08
N HIS A 37 1.34 -9.83 15.96
CA HIS A 37 1.11 -11.23 15.59
C HIS A 37 -0.30 -11.64 16.00
N ALA A 38 -1.15 -11.91 15.01
CA ALA A 38 -2.50 -12.38 15.24
C ALA A 38 -2.57 -13.90 15.03
N PHE A 39 -3.17 -14.62 15.98
CA PHE A 39 -3.37 -16.06 15.87
C PHE A 39 -4.78 -16.48 16.26
N GLY A 40 -5.35 -17.39 15.48
CA GLY A 40 -6.54 -18.13 15.88
C GLY A 40 -6.15 -19.39 16.65
N TRP A 41 -6.92 -19.76 17.68
CA TRP A 41 -6.78 -21.09 18.26
C TRP A 41 -7.29 -22.13 17.24
N PRO A 42 -6.45 -23.10 16.83
CA PRO A 42 -6.93 -24.17 15.96
C PRO A 42 -7.99 -24.96 16.71
N ALA A 43 -9.22 -25.01 16.18
CA ALA A 43 -10.31 -25.79 16.76
C ALA A 43 -9.98 -27.30 16.90
N ALA A 44 -8.92 -27.77 16.23
CA ALA A 44 -8.51 -29.17 16.14
C ALA A 44 -7.38 -29.60 17.11
N HIS A 45 -6.90 -28.74 18.01
CA HIS A 45 -5.83 -29.08 18.97
C HIS A 45 -6.33 -29.21 20.42
N ILE A 46 -7.45 -29.93 20.59
CA ILE A 46 -7.86 -30.42 21.91
C ILE A 46 -7.23 -31.81 22.08
N PRO A 47 -6.27 -32.02 23.00
CA PRO A 47 -5.75 -33.36 23.30
C PRO A 47 -6.88 -34.30 23.67
N ALA A 48 -6.71 -35.61 23.45
CA ALA A 48 -7.64 -36.59 24.01
C ALA A 48 -7.73 -36.42 25.54
N GLY A 49 -8.92 -36.04 26.05
CA GLY A 49 -9.14 -35.72 27.47
C GLY A 49 -8.88 -34.25 27.87
N GLY A 50 -8.49 -33.38 26.93
CA GLY A 50 -8.34 -31.94 27.14
C GLY A 50 -9.69 -31.23 27.25
N ARG A 51 -9.74 -30.14 28.02
CA ARG A 51 -10.95 -29.31 28.13
C ARG A 51 -11.01 -28.34 26.93
N PRO A 52 -12.17 -28.12 26.29
CA PRO A 52 -12.33 -27.20 25.16
C PRO A 52 -11.85 -25.76 25.41
N TRP A 53 -11.83 -25.32 26.67
CA TRP A 53 -11.35 -24.00 27.12
C TRP A 53 -9.90 -24.00 27.64
N GLN A 54 -9.19 -25.13 27.56
CA GLN A 54 -7.76 -25.26 27.84
C GLN A 54 -7.07 -25.96 26.65
N PRO A 55 -6.88 -25.25 25.52
CA PRO A 55 -6.07 -25.76 24.43
C PRO A 55 -4.64 -25.99 24.93
N SER A 56 -4.06 -27.15 24.65
CA SER A 56 -2.66 -27.43 24.97
C SER A 56 -1.77 -26.60 24.03
N GLY A 57 -1.43 -25.38 24.42
CA GLY A 57 -0.56 -24.47 23.68
C GLY A 57 0.93 -24.83 23.74
N ALA A 58 1.28 -26.11 23.96
CA ALA A 58 2.67 -26.55 24.02
C ALA A 58 3.35 -26.26 22.67
N GLY A 59 4.44 -25.49 22.67
CA GLY A 59 5.17 -25.07 21.48
C GLY A 59 4.58 -23.86 20.73
N LEU A 60 3.26 -23.59 20.77
CA LEU A 60 2.69 -22.43 20.05
C LEU A 60 3.22 -21.11 20.60
N ARG A 61 3.31 -20.97 21.94
CA ARG A 61 3.89 -19.78 22.56
C ARG A 61 5.35 -19.59 22.20
N GLU A 62 6.13 -20.67 22.19
CA GLU A 62 7.55 -20.66 21.84
C GLU A 62 7.75 -20.29 20.35
N LEU A 63 6.90 -20.79 19.45
CA LEU A 63 6.92 -20.43 18.03
C LEU A 63 6.57 -18.96 17.80
N ILE A 64 5.53 -18.44 18.47
CA ILE A 64 5.14 -17.03 18.39
C ILE A 64 6.26 -16.14 18.94
N ASP A 65 6.79 -16.48 20.12
CA ASP A 65 7.86 -15.70 20.74
C ASP A 65 9.15 -15.73 19.91
N GLY A 66 9.51 -16.88 19.33
CA GLY A 66 10.63 -16.98 18.40
C GLY A 66 10.42 -16.12 17.14
N THR A 67 9.20 -16.12 16.59
CA THR A 67 8.85 -15.29 15.43
C THR A 67 8.97 -13.80 15.72
N LEU A 68 8.42 -13.35 16.86
CA LEU A 68 8.51 -11.95 17.27
C LEU A 68 9.92 -11.54 17.67
N THR A 69 10.69 -12.43 18.27
CA THR A 69 12.11 -12.18 18.60
C THR A 69 12.94 -11.95 17.34
N GLU A 70 12.74 -12.75 16.30
CA GLU A 70 13.40 -12.53 15.01
C GLU A 70 12.94 -11.22 14.34
N ALA A 71 11.65 -10.91 14.39
CA ALA A 71 11.11 -9.65 13.87
C ALA A 71 11.74 -8.45 14.60
N GLU A 72 11.81 -8.47 15.93
CA GLU A 72 12.46 -7.42 16.69
C GLU A 72 13.94 -7.25 16.37
N ARG A 73 14.68 -8.36 16.26
CA ARG A 73 16.09 -8.32 15.89
C ARG A 73 16.28 -7.57 14.56
N ARG A 74 15.49 -7.91 13.54
CA ARG A 74 15.54 -7.23 12.24
C ARG A 74 15.13 -5.77 12.30
N ALA A 75 14.09 -5.45 13.05
CA ALA A 75 13.64 -4.08 13.25
C ALA A 75 14.74 -3.23 13.91
N HIS A 76 15.36 -3.76 14.97
CA HIS A 76 16.42 -3.08 15.70
C HIS A 76 17.69 -2.90 14.85
N GLU A 77 18.09 -3.92 14.07
CA GLU A 77 19.21 -3.81 13.12
C GLU A 77 18.95 -2.74 12.05
N THR A 78 17.70 -2.59 11.63
CA THR A 78 17.30 -1.63 10.60
C THR A 78 17.17 -0.21 11.13
N ALA A 79 16.62 -0.04 12.33
CA ALA A 79 16.38 1.26 12.95
C ALA A 79 16.59 1.19 14.48
N PRO A 80 17.85 1.28 14.96
CA PRO A 80 18.18 1.06 16.38
C PRO A 80 17.51 2.03 17.37
N GLY A 81 17.14 3.22 16.91
CA GLY A 81 16.53 4.27 17.73
C GLY A 81 15.01 4.21 17.86
N VAL A 82 14.35 3.26 17.18
CA VAL A 82 12.88 3.15 17.19
C VAL A 82 12.43 2.34 18.40
N GLY A 83 11.48 2.87 19.17
CA GLY A 83 10.81 2.11 20.24
C GLY A 83 9.92 1.03 19.64
N ILE A 84 10.11 -0.22 20.06
CA ILE A 84 9.37 -1.39 19.54
C ILE A 84 8.42 -1.93 20.61
N GLU A 85 7.16 -2.10 20.23
CA GLU A 85 6.13 -2.77 21.04
C GLU A 85 5.70 -4.08 20.37
N ARG A 86 5.59 -5.17 21.16
CA ARG A 86 5.02 -6.46 20.72
C ARG A 86 3.56 -6.55 21.12
N GLU A 87 2.71 -6.95 20.18
CA GLU A 87 1.31 -7.31 20.45
C GLU A 87 1.03 -8.71 19.91
N VAL A 88 0.54 -9.59 20.79
CA VAL A 88 0.08 -10.94 20.43
C VAL A 88 -1.43 -10.99 20.61
N ALA A 89 -2.16 -10.91 19.51
CA ALA A 89 -3.61 -10.84 19.53
C ALA A 89 -4.24 -12.21 19.21
N VAL A 90 -5.25 -12.60 19.97
CA VAL A 90 -6.09 -13.76 19.65
C VAL A 90 -7.17 -13.31 18.68
N GLY A 91 -7.16 -13.86 17.46
CA GLY A 91 -8.15 -13.53 16.45
C GLY A 91 -7.68 -13.79 15.02
N ASP A 92 -8.58 -13.50 14.09
CA ASP A 92 -8.26 -13.48 12.67
C ASP A 92 -7.33 -12.30 12.32
N PRO A 93 -6.20 -12.51 11.61
CA PRO A 93 -5.23 -11.45 11.33
C PRO A 93 -5.80 -10.26 10.56
N VAL A 94 -6.78 -10.50 9.69
CA VAL A 94 -7.41 -9.43 8.91
C VAL A 94 -8.14 -8.47 9.85
N THR A 95 -8.96 -9.04 10.74
CA THR A 95 -9.75 -8.28 11.72
C THR A 95 -8.86 -7.52 12.70
N VAL A 96 -7.83 -8.18 13.25
CA VAL A 96 -6.91 -7.56 14.20
C VAL A 96 -6.19 -6.36 13.57
N LEU A 97 -5.58 -6.55 12.40
CA LEU A 97 -4.81 -5.48 11.76
C LEU A 97 -5.69 -4.34 11.26
N GLU A 98 -6.95 -4.61 10.86
CA GLU A 98 -7.90 -3.55 10.53
C GLU A 98 -8.19 -2.68 11.77
N ILE A 99 -8.38 -3.28 12.94
CA ILE A 99 -8.58 -2.54 14.19
C ILE A 99 -7.34 -1.70 14.54
N GLU A 100 -6.15 -2.30 14.49
CA GLU A 100 -4.88 -1.60 14.74
C GLU A 100 -4.67 -0.43 13.76
N SER A 101 -5.16 -0.54 12.53
CA SER A 101 -5.03 0.53 11.53
C SER A 101 -5.73 1.84 11.93
N ARG A 102 -6.67 1.81 12.89
CA ARG A 102 -7.43 3.00 13.34
C ARG A 102 -6.60 3.98 14.17
N THR A 103 -5.54 3.50 14.81
CA THR A 103 -4.65 4.32 15.65
C THR A 103 -3.26 4.44 15.06
N ALA A 104 -2.95 3.68 13.99
CA ALA A 104 -1.68 3.73 13.30
C ALA A 104 -1.56 4.94 12.36
N THR A 105 -0.32 5.44 12.19
CA THR A 105 -0.04 6.40 11.11
C THR A 105 0.20 5.74 9.76
N LEU A 106 0.57 4.45 9.78
CA LEU A 106 0.86 3.62 8.62
C LEU A 106 0.73 2.15 9.04
N ALA A 107 0.03 1.34 8.26
CA ALA A 107 0.04 -0.11 8.41
C ALA A 107 0.93 -0.74 7.32
N VAL A 108 1.81 -1.66 7.70
CA VAL A 108 2.74 -2.34 6.80
C VAL A 108 2.47 -3.84 6.83
N VAL A 109 2.38 -4.45 5.67
CA VAL A 109 2.19 -5.91 5.56
C VAL A 109 2.97 -6.49 4.41
N GLY A 110 3.37 -7.75 4.56
CA GLY A 110 3.91 -8.51 3.45
C GLY A 110 2.84 -8.75 2.38
N GLY A 111 3.22 -8.75 1.10
CA GLY A 111 2.30 -9.09 0.01
C GLY A 111 1.83 -10.55 0.03
N ARG A 112 2.51 -11.43 0.79
CA ARG A 112 2.24 -12.89 0.85
C ARG A 112 2.55 -13.49 2.23
N GLY A 113 1.58 -14.13 2.87
CA GLY A 113 1.84 -14.93 4.07
C GLY A 113 2.26 -16.36 3.76
N HIS A 114 2.07 -17.27 4.72
CA HIS A 114 2.30 -18.72 4.56
C HIS A 114 1.29 -19.46 3.65
N SER A 115 0.35 -18.76 3.01
CA SER A 115 -0.71 -19.38 2.21
C SER A 115 -0.18 -20.21 1.03
N ARG A 116 -0.66 -21.46 0.92
CA ARG A 116 -0.20 -22.54 0.03
C ARG A 116 -0.59 -22.41 -1.45
N PHE A 117 -1.16 -21.29 -1.89
CA PHE A 117 -1.67 -21.12 -3.25
C PHE A 117 -0.77 -20.23 -4.10
N GLY A 118 0.16 -20.84 -4.86
CA GLY A 118 0.83 -20.26 -6.04
C GLY A 118 1.64 -18.97 -5.86
N ALA A 119 2.72 -18.81 -6.63
CA ALA A 119 3.61 -17.63 -6.54
C ALA A 119 3.01 -16.28 -7.03
N LEU A 120 1.71 -16.23 -7.34
CA LEU A 120 1.06 -15.15 -8.09
C LEU A 120 -0.11 -14.44 -7.36
N LEU A 121 -0.51 -14.88 -6.16
CA LEU A 121 -1.69 -14.35 -5.47
C LEU A 121 -1.31 -13.39 -4.34
N LEU A 122 -2.05 -12.27 -4.26
CA LEU A 122 -2.02 -11.32 -3.14
C LEU A 122 -2.58 -11.99 -1.89
N GLY A 123 -1.92 -11.82 -0.74
CA GLY A 123 -2.43 -12.32 0.54
C GLY A 123 -3.76 -11.69 0.94
N SER A 124 -4.64 -12.45 1.58
CA SER A 124 -5.96 -11.99 2.05
C SER A 124 -5.84 -10.76 2.96
N THR A 125 -4.87 -10.77 3.87
CA THR A 125 -4.58 -9.63 4.77
C THR A 125 -4.20 -8.36 4.03
N ALA A 126 -3.30 -8.45 3.04
CA ALA A 126 -2.87 -7.28 2.28
C ALA A 126 -3.99 -6.69 1.42
N GLY A 127 -4.77 -7.55 0.74
CA GLY A 127 -5.92 -7.12 -0.05
C GLY A 127 -7.01 -6.47 0.81
N HIS A 128 -7.33 -7.07 1.96
CA HIS A 128 -8.34 -6.53 2.87
C HIS A 128 -7.90 -5.21 3.49
N LEU A 129 -6.67 -5.11 4.02
CA LEU A 129 -6.20 -3.85 4.59
C LEU A 129 -6.16 -2.74 3.56
N ALA A 130 -5.67 -3.00 2.34
CA ALA A 130 -5.71 -2.01 1.26
C ALA A 130 -7.15 -1.51 1.01
N ALA A 131 -8.14 -2.40 1.15
CA ALA A 131 -9.55 -2.10 0.95
C ALA A 131 -10.24 -1.46 2.17
N HIS A 132 -9.79 -1.69 3.41
CA HIS A 132 -10.57 -1.40 4.63
C HIS A 132 -9.84 -0.64 5.73
N ALA A 133 -8.51 -0.54 5.68
CA ALA A 133 -7.73 0.12 6.74
C ALA A 133 -8.09 1.61 6.87
N ALA A 134 -8.04 2.10 8.11
CA ALA A 134 -8.31 3.50 8.44
C ALA A 134 -7.10 4.42 8.22
N CYS A 135 -5.91 3.86 7.99
CA CYS A 135 -4.69 4.57 7.65
C CYS A 135 -4.12 4.08 6.30
N PRO A 136 -3.14 4.79 5.71
CA PRO A 136 -2.41 4.30 4.56
C PRO A 136 -1.80 2.91 4.80
N VAL A 137 -1.79 2.06 3.77
CA VAL A 137 -1.26 0.69 3.85
C VAL A 137 -0.08 0.54 2.90
N LEU A 138 1.09 0.19 3.42
CA LEU A 138 2.27 -0.15 2.65
C LEU A 138 2.37 -1.68 2.50
N VAL A 139 2.14 -2.17 1.28
CA VAL A 139 2.25 -3.59 0.96
C VAL A 139 3.63 -3.87 0.37
N MET A 140 4.44 -4.65 1.10
CA MET A 140 5.76 -5.03 0.65
C MET A 140 5.68 -6.09 -0.43
N ARG A 141 6.10 -5.72 -1.64
CA ARG A 141 6.19 -6.61 -2.79
C ARG A 141 7.30 -6.15 -3.73
N GLY A 142 7.62 -7.03 -4.68
CA GLY A 142 8.63 -6.75 -5.70
C GLY A 142 10.02 -6.54 -5.10
N ARG A 143 10.89 -5.85 -5.84
CA ARG A 143 12.22 -5.44 -5.40
C ARG A 143 12.32 -3.93 -5.66
N PRO A 144 12.25 -3.09 -4.63
CA PRO A 144 12.35 -1.65 -4.82
C PRO A 144 13.71 -1.27 -5.40
N ASN A 145 13.74 -0.24 -6.22
CA ASN A 145 14.97 0.50 -6.48
C ASN A 145 15.24 1.42 -5.27
N PRO A 146 16.28 1.18 -4.45
CA PRO A 146 16.50 1.97 -3.22
C PRO A 146 16.76 3.46 -3.48
N GLN A 147 17.18 3.80 -4.70
CA GLN A 147 17.44 5.17 -5.16
C GLN A 147 16.32 5.68 -6.08
N GLY A 148 15.28 4.87 -6.28
CA GLY A 148 14.17 5.20 -7.16
C GLY A 148 13.24 6.24 -6.53
N PRO A 149 12.56 7.04 -7.35
CA PRO A 149 11.61 8.04 -6.87
C PRO A 149 10.39 7.39 -6.24
N VAL A 150 9.61 8.20 -5.52
CA VAL A 150 8.21 7.87 -5.23
C VAL A 150 7.43 8.03 -6.53
N LEU A 151 6.76 6.97 -6.98
CA LEU A 151 5.88 7.01 -8.15
C LEU A 151 4.43 7.19 -7.69
N LEU A 152 3.80 8.30 -8.02
CA LEU A 152 2.39 8.55 -7.73
C LEU A 152 1.54 8.34 -8.99
N ALA A 153 0.59 7.41 -8.93
CA ALA A 153 -0.42 7.28 -9.97
C ALA A 153 -1.57 8.27 -9.73
N VAL A 154 -1.66 9.28 -10.58
CA VAL A 154 -2.70 10.32 -10.52
C VAL A 154 -3.74 10.03 -11.57
N ASP A 155 -5.01 10.06 -11.19
CA ASP A 155 -6.13 10.01 -12.13
C ASP A 155 -6.92 11.32 -12.17
N GLY A 156 -6.49 12.34 -11.41
CA GLY A 156 -7.12 13.65 -11.28
C GLY A 156 -8.50 13.63 -10.61
N SER A 157 -8.90 12.52 -9.98
CA SER A 157 -10.10 12.51 -9.14
C SER A 157 -9.88 13.34 -7.86
N PRO A 158 -10.93 13.98 -7.31
CA PRO A 158 -10.85 14.58 -5.98
C PRO A 158 -10.45 13.58 -4.88
N ALA A 159 -10.82 12.31 -5.06
CA ALA A 159 -10.47 11.20 -4.17
C ALA A 159 -8.95 10.96 -4.09
N ALA A 160 -8.18 11.43 -5.07
CA ALA A 160 -6.73 11.28 -5.11
C ALA A 160 -6.00 12.20 -4.12
N ARG A 161 -6.64 13.24 -3.57
CA ARG A 161 -5.95 14.26 -2.76
C ARG A 161 -5.14 13.67 -1.60
N GLY A 162 -5.70 12.73 -0.85
CA GLY A 162 -4.97 12.06 0.23
C GLY A 162 -3.77 11.26 -0.27
N ALA A 163 -3.87 10.62 -1.44
CA ALA A 163 -2.75 9.92 -2.06
C ALA A 163 -1.65 10.89 -2.54
N VAL A 164 -2.03 12.05 -3.07
CA VAL A 164 -1.07 13.11 -3.44
C VAL A 164 -0.33 13.60 -2.20
N GLU A 165 -1.04 14.02 -1.16
CA GLU A 165 -0.46 14.52 0.09
C GLU A 165 0.47 13.48 0.73
N PHE A 166 0.04 12.21 0.77
CA PHE A 166 0.86 11.12 1.27
C PHE A 166 2.13 10.89 0.43
N ALA A 167 2.05 10.97 -0.90
CA ALA A 167 3.20 10.78 -1.78
C ALA A 167 4.26 11.88 -1.61
N PHE A 168 3.84 13.14 -1.48
CA PHE A 168 4.76 14.24 -1.16
C PHE A 168 5.41 14.05 0.21
N ALA A 169 4.62 13.70 1.22
CA ALA A 169 5.15 13.43 2.57
C ALA A 169 6.16 12.28 2.54
N LEU A 170 5.86 11.21 1.79
CA LEU A 170 6.74 10.05 1.66
C LEU A 170 8.04 10.40 0.93
N ALA A 171 7.96 11.13 -0.19
CA ALA A 171 9.13 11.58 -0.95
C ALA A 171 10.04 12.48 -0.11
N SER A 172 9.44 13.42 0.64
CA SER A 172 10.16 14.29 1.57
C SER A 172 10.84 13.50 2.70
N LEU A 173 10.12 12.54 3.32
CA LEU A 173 10.68 11.67 4.36
C LEU A 173 11.82 10.79 3.84
N HIS A 174 11.73 10.33 2.59
CA HIS A 174 12.74 9.46 1.98
C HIS A 174 13.92 10.26 1.40
N GLY A 175 13.79 11.58 1.26
CA GLY A 175 14.77 12.42 0.57
C GLY A 175 14.90 12.06 -0.92
N THR A 176 13.79 11.71 -1.56
CA THR A 176 13.74 11.30 -2.98
C THR A 176 12.80 12.18 -3.80
N ASP A 177 12.95 12.09 -5.12
CA ASP A 177 12.08 12.79 -6.06
C ASP A 177 10.70 12.13 -6.16
N LEU A 178 9.71 12.90 -6.63
CA LEU A 178 8.35 12.45 -6.88
C LEU A 178 8.06 12.44 -8.39
N VAL A 179 7.70 11.27 -8.93
CA VAL A 179 7.19 11.16 -10.30
C VAL A 179 5.67 11.05 -10.23
N ALA A 180 4.96 12.09 -10.66
CA ALA A 180 3.50 12.10 -10.76
C ALA A 180 3.08 11.65 -12.16
N LEU A 181 2.61 10.41 -12.26
CA LEU A 181 2.22 9.78 -13.52
C LEU A 181 0.72 9.87 -13.71
N HIS A 182 0.31 10.53 -14.81
CA HIS A 182 -1.07 10.55 -15.27
C HIS A 182 -1.15 9.91 -16.65
N ALA A 183 -2.01 8.90 -16.79
CA ALA A 183 -2.27 8.31 -18.10
C ALA A 183 -3.64 8.75 -18.63
N TRP A 184 -3.63 9.27 -19.85
CA TRP A 184 -4.82 9.72 -20.55
C TRP A 184 -5.07 8.87 -21.80
N SER A 185 -6.33 8.83 -22.22
CA SER A 185 -6.79 8.12 -23.42
C SER A 185 -7.82 9.00 -24.12
N THR A 186 -7.82 9.04 -25.44
CA THR A 186 -8.89 9.72 -26.17
C THR A 186 -10.23 9.05 -25.85
N ARG A 187 -11.31 9.82 -25.76
CA ARG A 187 -12.66 9.31 -25.44
C ARG A 187 -13.09 8.19 -26.39
N THR A 188 -12.59 8.20 -27.62
CA THR A 188 -12.74 7.16 -28.64
C THR A 188 -12.23 5.79 -28.15
N GLU A 189 -11.12 5.72 -27.41
CA GLU A 189 -10.61 4.47 -26.81
C GLU A 189 -11.45 4.00 -25.59
N ARG A 190 -12.20 4.90 -24.94
CA ARG A 190 -13.17 4.57 -23.88
C ARG A 190 -14.56 4.19 -24.41
N ALA A 191 -14.88 4.54 -25.66
CA ALA A 191 -16.22 4.46 -26.23
C ALA A 191 -16.50 3.17 -27.05
N TYR A 192 -15.48 2.40 -27.44
CA TYR A 192 -15.65 1.15 -28.19
C TYR A 192 -16.09 -0.05 -27.32
N GLU A 193 -17.07 0.15 -26.44
CA GLU A 193 -17.89 -0.95 -25.89
C GLU A 193 -19.28 -1.03 -26.56
N ALA A 194 -19.71 -0.01 -27.33
CA ALA A 194 -21.01 0.01 -28.01
C ALA A 194 -20.88 0.25 -29.54
N PRO A 195 -21.60 -0.50 -30.42
CA PRO A 195 -21.45 -0.43 -31.89
C PRO A 195 -21.92 0.86 -32.60
N ALA A 196 -22.19 1.97 -31.89
CA ALA A 196 -23.00 3.08 -32.42
C ALA A 196 -22.39 4.49 -32.35
N ASP A 197 -21.14 4.65 -31.91
CA ASP A 197 -20.52 5.99 -31.88
C ASP A 197 -20.03 6.44 -33.28
N PRO A 198 -20.26 7.71 -33.68
CA PRO A 198 -19.94 8.19 -35.02
C PRO A 198 -18.41 8.22 -35.28
N PRO A 199 -17.95 7.79 -36.46
CA PRO A 199 -16.55 7.41 -36.69
C PRO A 199 -15.51 8.55 -36.75
N PHE A 200 -15.86 9.83 -36.57
CA PHE A 200 -14.92 10.93 -36.82
C PHE A 200 -15.12 12.16 -35.92
N VAL A 201 -15.07 11.99 -34.60
CA VAL A 201 -14.70 13.12 -33.75
C VAL A 201 -13.17 13.15 -33.68
N THR A 202 -12.54 13.84 -34.62
CA THR A 202 -11.13 14.24 -34.47
C THR A 202 -11.07 15.26 -33.34
N TYR A 203 -10.82 14.78 -32.12
CA TYR A 203 -10.42 15.67 -31.06
C TYR A 203 -9.03 16.22 -31.40
N ASP A 204 -8.83 17.52 -31.19
CA ASP A 204 -7.51 18.12 -31.20
C ASP A 204 -6.70 17.48 -30.07
N GLU A 205 -5.76 16.60 -30.44
CA GLU A 205 -4.99 15.83 -29.47
C GLU A 205 -4.11 16.72 -28.59
N ASP A 206 -3.61 17.83 -29.15
CA ASP A 206 -2.83 18.81 -28.39
C ASP A 206 -3.71 19.51 -27.36
N ARG A 207 -4.94 19.89 -27.75
CA ARG A 207 -5.90 20.49 -26.81
C ARG A 207 -6.29 19.53 -25.68
N LEU A 208 -6.52 18.25 -26.00
CA LEU A 208 -6.80 17.23 -24.97
C LEU A 208 -5.61 17.01 -24.05
N ARG A 209 -4.40 16.97 -24.60
CA ARG A 209 -3.17 16.85 -23.82
C ARG A 209 -3.01 18.03 -22.85
N ASP A 210 -3.23 19.25 -23.32
CA ASP A 210 -3.15 20.47 -22.49
C ASP A 210 -4.20 20.46 -21.37
N GLU A 211 -5.41 19.97 -21.65
CA GLU A 211 -6.47 19.78 -20.65
C GLU A 211 -6.04 18.79 -19.56
N GLU A 212 -5.46 17.65 -19.93
CA GLU A 212 -5.01 16.63 -18.96
C GLU A 212 -3.75 17.05 -18.20
N GLU A 213 -2.84 17.80 -18.84
CA GLU A 213 -1.70 18.41 -18.16
C GLU A 213 -2.14 19.41 -17.09
N ARG A 214 -3.18 20.20 -17.40
CA ARG A 214 -3.79 21.11 -16.43
C ARG A 214 -4.42 20.36 -15.26
N VAL A 215 -5.14 19.27 -15.52
CA VAL A 215 -5.70 18.39 -14.46
C VAL A 215 -4.61 17.86 -13.54
N LEU A 216 -3.49 17.40 -14.10
CA LEU A 216 -2.34 16.94 -13.32
C LEU A 216 -1.73 18.09 -12.51
N ALA A 217 -1.54 19.25 -13.11
CA ALA A 217 -0.99 20.43 -12.42
C ALA A 217 -1.89 20.90 -11.27
N GLU A 218 -3.21 20.91 -11.46
CA GLU A 218 -4.20 21.27 -10.43
C GLU A 218 -4.20 20.24 -9.29
N ALA A 219 -4.12 18.94 -9.59
CA ALA A 219 -4.09 17.88 -8.58
C ALA A 219 -2.86 17.97 -7.67
N LEU A 220 -1.73 18.44 -8.20
CA LEU A 220 -0.47 18.66 -7.47
C LEU A 220 -0.36 20.06 -6.85
N GLY A 221 -1.35 20.93 -7.11
CA GLY A 221 -1.33 22.33 -6.70
C GLY A 221 -1.27 22.52 -5.18
N GLY A 222 -0.50 23.53 -4.75
CA GLY A 222 -0.41 23.94 -3.33
C GLY A 222 0.50 23.08 -2.45
N LEU A 223 1.04 21.97 -2.94
CA LEU A 223 1.93 21.10 -2.14
C LEU A 223 3.42 21.38 -2.35
N ARG A 224 3.81 22.05 -3.44
CA ARG A 224 5.20 22.43 -3.68
C ARG A 224 5.73 23.44 -2.65
N ASP A 225 4.85 24.30 -2.14
CA ASP A 225 5.22 25.27 -1.10
C ASP A 225 5.40 24.58 0.27
N THR A 226 4.63 23.52 0.53
CA THR A 226 4.73 22.71 1.76
C THR A 226 5.94 21.78 1.73
N TYR A 227 6.32 21.29 0.54
CA TYR A 227 7.41 20.34 0.32
C TYR A 227 8.41 20.88 -0.72
N PRO A 228 9.15 21.96 -0.39
CA PRO A 228 10.05 22.62 -1.35
C PRO A 228 11.23 21.74 -1.77
N ASP A 229 11.63 20.78 -0.93
CA ASP A 229 12.76 19.88 -1.17
C ASP A 229 12.42 18.71 -2.09
N VAL A 230 11.15 18.51 -2.45
CA VAL A 230 10.71 17.41 -3.32
C VAL A 230 10.68 17.89 -4.77
N ALA A 231 11.64 17.42 -5.59
CA ALA A 231 11.59 17.65 -7.03
C ALA A 231 10.46 16.80 -7.64
N VAL A 232 9.54 17.46 -8.34
CA VAL A 232 8.36 16.80 -8.93
C VAL A 232 8.50 16.73 -10.45
N GLU A 233 8.62 15.52 -10.97
CA GLU A 233 8.46 15.22 -12.40
C GLU A 233 6.99 14.93 -12.70
N ARG A 234 6.42 15.64 -13.68
CA ARG A 234 5.06 15.38 -14.18
C ARG A 234 5.16 14.54 -15.44
N ARG A 235 4.65 13.31 -15.39
CA ARG A 235 4.72 12.38 -16.51
C ARG A 235 3.33 12.10 -17.06
N LEU A 236 2.99 12.80 -18.13
CA LEU A 236 1.73 12.61 -18.87
C LEU A 236 1.95 11.56 -19.97
N VAL A 237 1.26 10.42 -19.90
CA VAL A 237 1.43 9.31 -20.83
C VAL A 237 0.13 8.99 -21.54
N ARG A 238 0.16 8.83 -22.86
CA ARG A 238 -0.98 8.29 -23.59
C ARG A 238 -1.00 6.77 -23.44
N GLY A 239 -2.09 6.22 -22.91
CA GLY A 239 -2.27 4.77 -22.84
C GLY A 239 -3.11 4.29 -21.67
N ARG A 240 -3.08 2.97 -21.47
CA ARG A 240 -3.84 2.31 -20.40
C ARG A 240 -3.10 2.45 -19.08
N ILE A 241 -3.64 3.27 -18.17
CA ILE A 241 -3.06 3.58 -16.86
C ILE A 241 -2.48 2.36 -16.11
N ARG A 242 -3.18 1.21 -16.11
CA ARG A 242 -2.70 0.01 -15.42
C ARG A 242 -1.34 -0.46 -15.94
N HIS A 243 -1.18 -0.54 -17.27
CA HIS A 243 0.06 -1.02 -17.88
C HIS A 243 1.20 -0.04 -17.63
N THR A 244 0.94 1.24 -17.87
CA THR A 244 1.92 2.31 -17.72
C THR A 244 2.44 2.41 -16.29
N VAL A 245 1.56 2.29 -15.28
CA VAL A 245 1.98 2.32 -13.87
C VAL A 245 2.74 1.04 -13.49
N ILE A 246 2.36 -0.13 -14.02
CA ILE A 246 3.12 -1.38 -13.80
C ILE A 246 4.56 -1.21 -14.32
N GLU A 247 4.72 -0.77 -15.56
CA GLU A 247 6.05 -0.59 -16.17
C GLU A 247 6.89 0.43 -15.39
N ALA A 248 6.33 1.59 -15.09
CA ALA A 248 7.03 2.63 -14.33
C ALA A 248 7.41 2.19 -12.90
N SER A 249 6.68 1.25 -12.30
CA SER A 249 6.99 0.73 -10.96
C SER A 249 8.33 -0.01 -10.88
N ALA A 250 8.92 -0.42 -12.01
CA ALA A 250 10.20 -1.11 -12.04
C ALA A 250 11.38 -0.21 -11.64
N GLU A 251 11.26 1.10 -11.85
CA GLU A 251 12.31 2.08 -11.56
C GLU A 251 12.08 2.80 -10.21
N ALA A 252 10.88 2.65 -9.63
CA ALA A 252 10.46 3.34 -8.42
C ALA A 252 10.96 2.66 -7.14
N GLY A 253 11.16 3.46 -6.09
CA GLY A 253 11.38 2.96 -4.74
C GLY A 253 10.09 2.49 -4.09
N VAL A 254 8.98 3.15 -4.40
CA VAL A 254 7.62 2.85 -3.93
C VAL A 254 6.59 3.45 -4.87
N VAL A 255 5.48 2.75 -5.11
CA VAL A 255 4.31 3.31 -5.82
C VAL A 255 3.24 3.73 -4.82
N VAL A 256 2.73 4.95 -4.96
CA VAL A 256 1.57 5.45 -4.23
C VAL A 256 0.36 5.46 -5.16
N VAL A 257 -0.73 4.84 -4.71
CA VAL A 257 -2.02 4.80 -5.41
C VAL A 257 -3.15 5.14 -4.46
N GLY A 258 -4.18 5.80 -4.98
CA GLY A 258 -5.46 5.90 -4.28
C GLY A 258 -6.12 4.51 -4.19
N ALA A 259 -6.82 4.24 -3.08
CA ALA A 259 -7.63 3.04 -2.98
C ALA A 259 -8.71 3.00 -4.06
N ARG A 260 -9.33 4.16 -4.36
CA ARG A 260 -10.30 4.36 -5.45
C ARG A 260 -9.86 5.49 -6.37
N GLY A 261 -10.46 5.53 -7.56
CA GLY A 261 -10.19 6.53 -8.59
C GLY A 261 -11.44 7.10 -9.26
N ARG A 262 -11.26 7.73 -10.42
CA ARG A 262 -12.31 8.36 -11.26
C ARG A 262 -13.37 7.38 -11.80
N GLY A 263 -13.03 6.10 -11.93
CA GLY A 263 -13.89 5.07 -12.50
C GLY A 263 -14.05 3.88 -11.57
N GLY A 264 -15.25 3.33 -11.52
CA GLY A 264 -15.59 2.15 -10.72
C GLY A 264 -17.09 2.04 -10.46
N PHE A 265 -17.56 0.82 -10.24
CA PHE A 265 -18.93 0.57 -9.81
C PHE A 265 -19.13 1.04 -8.36
N ALA A 266 -20.26 1.70 -8.08
CA ALA A 266 -20.65 2.02 -6.71
C ALA A 266 -20.68 0.71 -5.88
N GLY A 267 -19.85 0.63 -4.84
CA GLY A 267 -19.72 -0.56 -3.98
C GLY A 267 -18.37 -1.28 -4.02
N LEU A 268 -17.48 -0.96 -4.98
CA LEU A 268 -16.11 -1.49 -4.97
C LEU A 268 -15.21 -0.67 -4.04
N LEU A 269 -14.48 -1.37 -3.16
CA LEU A 269 -13.58 -0.76 -2.17
C LEU A 269 -12.20 -0.43 -2.72
N LEU A 270 -11.77 -1.14 -3.78
CA LEU A 270 -10.53 -0.90 -4.50
C LEU A 270 -10.79 -0.63 -5.98
N GLY A 271 -10.04 0.30 -6.54
CA GLY A 271 -9.99 0.63 -7.96
C GLY A 271 -9.10 -0.32 -8.74
N SER A 272 -9.24 -0.30 -10.07
CA SER A 272 -8.52 -1.22 -10.95
C SER A 272 -7.00 -1.00 -10.99
N VAL A 273 -6.52 0.22 -10.71
CA VAL A 273 -5.08 0.54 -10.64
C VAL A 273 -4.47 0.03 -9.34
N SER A 274 -5.12 0.25 -8.19
CA SER A 274 -4.63 -0.26 -6.91
C SER A 274 -4.60 -1.78 -6.87
N GLN A 275 -5.64 -2.44 -7.39
CA GLN A 275 -5.63 -3.90 -7.58
C GLN A 275 -4.47 -4.35 -8.49
N ALA A 276 -4.32 -3.75 -9.67
CA ALA A 276 -3.24 -4.11 -10.58
C ALA A 276 -1.84 -3.95 -9.95
N MET A 277 -1.62 -2.88 -9.17
CA MET A 277 -0.38 -2.67 -8.43
C MET A 277 -0.13 -3.71 -7.36
N LEU A 278 -1.14 -4.00 -6.55
CA LEU A 278 -1.05 -5.01 -5.50
C LEU A 278 -0.77 -6.40 -6.05
N HIS A 279 -1.13 -6.70 -7.30
CA HIS A 279 -0.85 -7.99 -7.96
C HIS A 279 0.41 -8.00 -8.82
N HIS A 280 0.72 -6.92 -9.54
CA HIS A 280 1.72 -6.91 -10.61
C HIS A 280 2.83 -5.87 -10.46
N GLY A 281 2.76 -4.96 -9.48
CA GLY A 281 3.80 -3.95 -9.26
C GLY A 281 5.19 -4.57 -9.00
N HIS A 282 6.24 -3.87 -9.43
CA HIS A 282 7.62 -4.32 -9.30
C HIS A 282 8.32 -3.84 -8.02
N CYS A 283 7.69 -2.96 -7.24
CA CYS A 283 8.18 -2.44 -5.97
C CYS A 283 7.03 -2.32 -4.93
N PRO A 284 7.30 -1.94 -3.68
CA PRO A 284 6.29 -1.75 -2.64
C PRO A 284 5.16 -0.80 -3.08
N VAL A 285 3.95 -1.08 -2.60
CA VAL A 285 2.75 -0.33 -3.00
C VAL A 285 2.10 0.27 -1.76
N ALA A 286 2.06 1.59 -1.70
CA ALA A 286 1.28 2.33 -0.73
C ALA A 286 -0.12 2.60 -1.28
N VAL A 287 -1.13 2.07 -0.61
CA VAL A 287 -2.54 2.30 -0.91
C VAL A 287 -3.10 3.30 0.08
N VAL A 288 -3.59 4.43 -0.43
CA VAL A 288 -4.09 5.53 0.39
C VAL A 288 -5.59 5.67 0.17
N ARG A 289 -6.37 5.49 1.25
CA ARG A 289 -7.79 5.77 1.23
C ARG A 289 -8.03 7.26 1.42
N SER A 290 -8.99 7.81 0.68
CA SER A 290 -9.56 9.11 1.00
C SER A 290 -10.27 8.95 2.35
N GLY A 291 -9.91 9.76 3.35
CA GLY A 291 -10.66 9.80 4.60
C GLY A 291 -12.11 10.16 4.28
N GLU A 292 -13.07 9.44 4.87
CA GLU A 292 -14.43 9.96 4.96
C GLU A 292 -14.35 11.18 5.88
N GLY A 293 -14.72 12.34 5.34
CA GLY A 293 -14.89 13.55 6.15
C GLY A 293 -16.02 13.40 7.15
#